data_AF-A0A836E8C1-F1
#
_entry.id   AF-A0A836E8C1-F1
#
_cell.length_a   1.000
_cell.length_b   1.000
_cell.length_c   1.000
_cell.angle_alpha   90.00
_cell.angle_beta   90.00
_cell.angle_gamma   90.00
#
_symmetry.space_group_name_H-M   'P 1'
#
loop_
_entity.id
_entity.type
_entity.pdbx_description
1 polymer ?
#
loop_
_entity_poly.entity_id
_entity_poly.type
_entity_poly.pdbx_seq_one_letter_code
_entity_poly.pdbx_strand_id
1 'polypeptide(L)'
;LTFCAYYKMPTTCSAPRCTNSNKDGYCCTMFAQDPKLKQKWIDAAGIPDWKPSKSAVLCEKKILTESLSSPEKYEILKEKLKIDEKERDTLKSRVNDLGKNIEKNYCILSNVWDMAINIVKNNLGSLGKYLQAASALRYCTEMSPTYKTLVVTIPKPFVYMVKLNRPEKLNAMNPTMWKEFKECFEGLSMNPDCRVVILSAAGKTFCAGIDLQGVMDMGQSLAEHEDIARRSKLIESKIKDYQDSFTAIEKCSKPVIAVIHGACIGAGMDMISAADIRYASSNAYFQIKELDIGMAADVGTLQRFPKIVGSDSLVRELVYTARKYPAAEALESGFISRMLDNEESLLNKSIEVAEDIASKSPVAVQGSKMSLVYSRDHSVQEGLDHIAMHNKAMLQSEDFLNAAMAQAVKGDPPIFSKL
;
A
#
# COMPACT_ATOMS: atom_id res chain seq x y z
N LEU A 1 1.71 23.40 -9.53
CA LEU A 1 0.48 24.13 -9.91
C LEU A 1 0.09 23.67 -11.31
N THR A 2 -0.86 22.74 -11.40
CA THR A 2 -1.36 22.22 -12.68
C THR A 2 -2.74 22.80 -12.90
N PHE A 3 -2.91 23.67 -13.90
CA PHE A 3 -4.23 24.17 -14.29
C PHE A 3 -4.88 23.16 -15.23
N CYS A 4 -6.05 22.65 -14.86
CA CYS A 4 -6.92 21.88 -15.75
C CYS A 4 -7.92 22.84 -16.41
N ALA A 5 -7.96 22.88 -17.73
CA ALA A 5 -9.05 23.52 -18.48
C ALA A 5 -10.11 22.46 -18.80
N TYR A 6 -11.37 22.76 -18.48
CA TYR A 6 -12.52 21.89 -18.69
C TYR A 6 -13.33 22.38 -19.88
N TYR A 7 -13.68 21.49 -20.82
CA TYR A 7 -14.58 21.81 -21.95
C TYR A 7 -15.87 20.99 -21.91
N LYS A 8 -17.01 21.64 -22.22
CA LYS A 8 -18.35 21.04 -22.24
C LYS A 8 -18.51 20.19 -23.50
N MET A 9 -18.81 18.91 -23.36
CA MET A 9 -19.05 18.03 -24.50
C MET A 9 -20.39 18.37 -25.19
N PRO A 10 -20.48 18.26 -26.54
CA PRO A 10 -21.75 18.32 -27.25
C PRO A 10 -22.69 17.20 -26.80
N THR A 11 -23.99 17.48 -26.74
CA THR A 11 -25.03 16.54 -26.28
C THR A 11 -25.17 15.29 -27.15
N THR A 12 -24.56 15.27 -28.33
CA THR A 12 -24.59 14.16 -29.30
C THR A 12 -23.40 13.20 -29.21
N CYS A 13 -22.45 13.43 -28.29
CA CYS A 13 -21.27 12.58 -28.14
C CYS A 13 -21.60 11.25 -27.43
N SER A 14 -21.37 10.12 -28.10
CA SER A 14 -21.63 8.76 -27.62
C SER A 14 -20.40 8.05 -27.03
N ALA A 15 -19.29 8.77 -26.80
CA ALA A 15 -18.10 8.20 -26.20
C ALA A 15 -18.33 7.81 -24.72
N PRO A 16 -17.81 6.65 -24.24
CA PRO A 16 -17.90 6.27 -22.84
C PRO A 16 -17.37 7.38 -21.94
N ARG A 17 -18.08 7.72 -20.86
CA ARG A 17 -17.65 8.77 -19.91
C ARG A 17 -16.24 8.43 -19.41
N CYS A 18 -15.27 9.27 -19.79
CA CYS A 18 -13.92 9.16 -19.29
C CYS A 18 -13.93 9.32 -17.77
N THR A 19 -13.16 8.50 -17.06
CA THR A 19 -13.07 8.45 -15.58
C THR A 19 -12.56 9.74 -14.93
N ASN A 20 -12.22 10.76 -15.73
CA ASN A 20 -11.90 12.13 -15.31
C ASN A 20 -12.87 13.15 -15.92
N SER A 21 -14.18 12.93 -15.70
CA SER A 21 -15.23 13.92 -16.00
C SER A 21 -15.93 14.37 -14.72
N ASN A 22 -16.23 15.67 -14.62
CA ASN A 22 -17.04 16.18 -13.51
C ASN A 22 -18.54 15.88 -13.76
N LYS A 23 -19.39 16.10 -12.75
CA LYS A 23 -20.84 15.82 -12.81
C LYS A 23 -21.58 16.55 -13.95
N ASP A 24 -20.98 17.58 -14.54
CA ASP A 24 -21.55 18.39 -15.62
C ASP A 24 -21.05 18.00 -17.03
N GLY A 25 -20.29 16.91 -17.17
CA GLY A 25 -19.89 16.35 -18.47
C GLY A 25 -18.66 16.99 -19.12
N TYR A 26 -17.78 17.63 -18.34
CA TYR A 26 -16.54 18.21 -18.83
C TYR A 26 -15.38 17.22 -18.72
N CYS A 27 -14.54 17.07 -19.77
CA CYS A 27 -13.44 16.08 -19.79
C CYS A 27 -12.05 16.76 -19.78
N CYS A 28 -11.09 16.19 -19.04
CA CYS A 28 -9.71 16.68 -18.95
C CYS A 28 -8.87 16.25 -20.16
N THR A 29 -8.16 17.20 -20.80
CA THR A 29 -7.35 16.97 -22.00
C THR A 29 -5.97 16.39 -21.67
N MET A 30 -5.89 15.08 -21.44
CA MET A 30 -4.62 14.31 -21.52
C MET A 30 -4.41 13.66 -22.89
N PHE A 31 -5.26 13.96 -23.88
CA PHE A 31 -5.27 13.32 -25.20
C PHE A 31 -4.59 14.12 -26.33
N ALA A 32 -3.99 15.27 -26.04
CA ALA A 32 -3.52 16.21 -27.07
C ALA A 32 -2.06 16.03 -27.54
N GLN A 33 -1.37 14.95 -27.14
CA GLN A 33 0.05 14.74 -27.48
C GLN A 33 0.30 13.69 -28.58
N ASP A 34 -0.71 12.90 -28.97
CA ASP A 34 -0.62 11.95 -30.10
C ASP A 34 -1.37 12.52 -31.32
N PRO A 35 -0.66 12.89 -32.41
CA PRO A 35 -1.27 13.48 -33.60
C PRO A 35 -2.28 12.57 -34.31
N LYS A 36 -2.10 11.24 -34.25
CA LYS A 36 -2.99 10.27 -34.93
C LYS A 36 -4.29 10.07 -34.16
N LEU A 37 -4.21 10.06 -32.83
CA LEU A 37 -5.40 9.98 -31.95
C LEU A 37 -6.22 11.27 -32.00
N LYS A 38 -5.54 12.42 -32.08
CA LYS A 38 -6.19 13.72 -32.27
C LYS A 38 -7.01 13.76 -33.56
N GLN A 39 -6.45 13.30 -34.68
CA GLN A 39 -7.17 13.31 -35.97
C GLN A 39 -8.38 12.36 -35.94
N LYS A 40 -8.22 11.14 -35.41
CA LYS A 40 -9.33 10.20 -35.25
C LYS A 40 -10.47 10.75 -34.39
N TRP A 41 -10.15 11.57 -33.38
CA TRP A 41 -11.16 12.20 -32.53
C TRP A 41 -11.90 13.34 -33.25
N ILE A 42 -11.18 14.15 -34.03
CA ILE A 42 -11.77 15.19 -34.90
C ILE A 42 -12.73 14.56 -35.92
N ASP A 43 -12.29 13.47 -36.56
CA ASP A 43 -13.09 12.74 -37.55
C ASP A 43 -14.32 12.10 -36.90
N ALA A 44 -14.18 11.51 -35.70
CA ALA A 44 -15.28 10.89 -34.97
C ALA A 44 -16.29 11.90 -34.38
N ALA A 45 -15.84 13.11 -34.03
CA ALA A 45 -16.70 14.17 -33.52
C ALA A 45 -17.40 14.96 -34.65
N GLY A 46 -16.99 14.77 -35.91
CA GLY A 46 -17.61 15.41 -37.08
C GLY A 46 -17.46 16.94 -37.10
N ILE A 47 -16.41 17.49 -36.49
CA ILE A 47 -16.16 18.95 -36.41
C ILE A 47 -15.15 19.33 -37.50
N PRO A 48 -15.57 19.88 -38.64
CA PRO A 48 -14.70 19.99 -39.82
C PRO A 48 -13.60 21.05 -39.69
N ASP A 49 -13.74 22.02 -38.77
CA ASP A 49 -12.86 23.20 -38.67
C ASP A 49 -12.59 23.62 -37.21
N TRP A 50 -11.98 22.74 -36.42
CA TRP A 50 -11.54 23.12 -35.06
C TRP A 50 -10.29 24.03 -35.11
N LYS A 51 -10.42 25.27 -34.62
CA LYS A 51 -9.29 26.18 -34.32
C LYS A 51 -9.32 26.55 -32.82
N PRO A 52 -8.20 26.44 -32.08
CA PRO A 52 -8.17 26.87 -30.68
C PRO A 52 -8.39 28.38 -30.57
N SER A 53 -9.12 28.84 -29.55
CA SER A 53 -9.35 30.28 -29.35
C SER A 53 -8.05 30.98 -28.92
N LYS A 54 -7.88 32.25 -29.32
CA LYS A 54 -6.71 33.08 -29.03
C LYS A 54 -6.43 33.33 -27.53
N SER A 55 -7.32 32.91 -26.63
CA SER A 55 -7.14 33.01 -25.18
C SER A 55 -6.59 31.73 -24.52
N ALA A 56 -6.37 30.65 -25.28
CA ALA A 56 -5.63 29.50 -24.80
C ALA A 56 -4.11 29.73 -24.97
N VAL A 57 -3.50 30.44 -24.04
CA VAL A 57 -2.04 30.48 -23.95
C VAL A 57 -1.56 29.12 -23.44
N LEU A 58 -1.13 28.26 -24.36
CA LEU A 58 -0.30 27.12 -24.01
C LEU A 58 0.97 27.66 -23.34
N CYS A 59 1.20 27.30 -22.09
CA CYS A 59 2.51 27.43 -21.50
C CYS A 59 3.44 26.44 -22.23
N GLU A 60 4.00 26.87 -23.36
CA GLU A 60 5.10 26.19 -24.03
C GLU A 60 6.31 26.26 -23.09
N LYS A 61 6.46 25.25 -22.23
CA LYS A 61 7.78 24.94 -21.70
C LYS A 61 8.57 24.38 -22.89
N LYS A 62 9.32 25.27 -23.54
CA LYS A 62 10.29 24.97 -24.58
C LYS A 62 11.31 23.97 -24.03
N ILE A 63 11.04 22.67 -24.17
CA ILE A 63 12.11 21.68 -24.17
C ILE A 63 12.70 21.82 -25.57
N LEU A 64 13.83 22.52 -25.64
CA LEU A 64 14.69 22.56 -26.81
C LEU A 64 15.01 21.11 -27.20
N THR A 65 14.38 20.62 -28.27
CA THR A 65 14.76 19.39 -28.98
C THR A 65 15.99 19.66 -29.84
N GLU A 66 17.05 20.15 -29.21
CA GLU A 66 18.40 20.25 -29.77
C GLU A 66 19.38 19.69 -28.74
N SER A 67 19.47 18.37 -28.62
CA SER A 67 20.64 17.75 -27.96
C SER A 67 20.84 16.26 -28.26
N LEU A 68 20.58 15.79 -29.49
CA LEU A 68 21.06 14.47 -29.95
C LEU A 68 21.59 14.50 -31.40
N SER A 69 22.23 15.60 -31.81
CA SER A 69 22.76 15.78 -33.16
C SER A 69 24.22 16.26 -33.19
N SER A 70 25.07 15.82 -32.23
CA SER A 70 26.52 15.98 -32.38
C SER A 70 27.23 14.62 -32.48
N PRO A 71 28.12 14.42 -33.48
CA PRO A 71 28.92 13.20 -33.65
C PRO A 71 29.69 12.77 -32.39
N GLU A 72 30.10 13.71 -31.55
CA GLU A 72 30.83 13.44 -30.31
C GLU A 72 30.01 12.67 -29.26
N LYS A 73 28.68 12.87 -29.19
CA LYS A 73 27.83 12.12 -28.26
C LYS A 73 27.52 10.69 -28.72
N TYR A 74 27.65 10.42 -30.02
CA TYR A 74 27.49 9.07 -30.58
C TYR A 74 28.70 8.18 -30.27
N GLU A 75 29.91 8.74 -30.28
CA GLU A 75 31.12 8.00 -29.89
C GLU A 75 31.15 7.66 -28.39
N ILE A 76 30.60 8.53 -27.53
CA ILE A 76 30.40 8.24 -26.09
C ILE A 76 29.40 7.08 -25.86
N LEU A 77 28.40 6.94 -26.73
CA LEU A 77 27.40 5.85 -26.67
C LEU A 77 27.97 4.52 -27.19
N LYS A 78 28.84 4.57 -28.22
CA LYS A 78 29.62 3.42 -28.70
C LYS A 78 30.51 2.83 -27.61
N GLU A 79 31.19 3.69 -26.85
CA GLU A 79 32.09 3.27 -25.76
C GLU A 79 31.33 2.61 -24.59
N LYS A 80 30.10 3.06 -24.32
CA LYS A 80 29.26 2.58 -23.20
C LYS A 80 28.54 1.25 -23.47
N LEU A 81 28.24 0.92 -24.72
CA LEU A 81 27.38 -0.24 -25.04
C LEU A 81 28.12 -1.49 -25.52
N LYS A 82 29.42 -1.42 -25.88
CA LYS A 82 30.25 -2.59 -26.29
C LYS A 82 29.58 -3.57 -27.27
N ILE A 83 28.76 -3.07 -28.21
CA ILE A 83 28.10 -3.91 -29.21
C ILE A 83 29.06 -4.13 -30.39
N ASP A 84 29.45 -5.37 -30.66
CA ASP A 84 30.34 -5.73 -31.77
C ASP A 84 29.65 -5.55 -33.13
N GLU A 85 30.42 -5.19 -34.15
CA GLU A 85 29.95 -4.95 -35.52
C GLU A 85 29.28 -6.18 -36.14
N LYS A 86 29.74 -7.37 -35.73
CA LYS A 86 29.23 -8.65 -36.20
C LYS A 86 27.81 -8.94 -35.71
N GLU A 87 27.45 -8.50 -34.50
CA GLU A 87 26.10 -8.69 -33.94
C GLU A 87 25.06 -7.78 -34.59
N ARG A 88 25.48 -6.56 -34.98
CA ARG A 88 24.65 -5.58 -35.70
C ARG A 88 24.17 -6.11 -37.05
N ASP A 89 25.08 -6.69 -37.84
CA ASP A 89 24.77 -7.16 -39.19
C ASP A 89 23.96 -8.46 -39.17
N THR A 90 24.18 -9.30 -38.15
CA THR A 90 23.37 -10.52 -37.90
C THR A 90 21.91 -10.17 -37.58
N LEU A 91 21.69 -9.13 -36.77
CA LEU A 91 20.34 -8.64 -36.43
C LEU A 91 19.63 -8.01 -37.63
N LYS A 92 20.34 -7.22 -38.44
CA LYS A 92 19.78 -6.64 -39.67
C LYS A 92 19.41 -7.71 -40.70
N SER A 93 20.24 -8.76 -40.86
CA SER A 93 19.94 -9.88 -41.75
C SER A 93 18.66 -10.61 -41.31
N ARG A 94 18.54 -10.92 -40.02
CA ARG A 94 17.37 -11.64 -39.47
C ARG A 94 16.06 -10.88 -39.62
N VAL A 95 16.08 -9.56 -39.44
CA VAL A 95 14.89 -8.70 -39.63
C VAL A 95 14.46 -8.66 -41.10
N ASN A 96 15.41 -8.59 -42.03
CA ASN A 96 15.12 -8.60 -43.46
C ASN A 96 14.62 -9.96 -43.96
N ASP A 97 15.13 -11.07 -43.42
CA ASP A 97 14.65 -12.42 -43.75
C ASP A 97 13.22 -12.69 -43.20
N LEU A 98 12.89 -12.10 -42.05
CA LEU A 98 11.52 -12.11 -41.51
C LEU A 98 10.56 -11.30 -42.39
N GLY A 99 10.99 -10.14 -42.91
CA GLY A 99 10.18 -9.33 -43.81
C GLY A 99 9.89 -10.03 -45.15
N LYS A 100 10.88 -10.71 -45.74
CA LYS A 100 10.75 -11.39 -47.04
C LYS A 100 9.85 -12.64 -47.01
N ASN A 101 9.75 -13.31 -45.86
CA ASN A 101 8.87 -14.48 -45.71
C ASN A 101 7.38 -14.11 -45.56
N ILE A 102 7.07 -12.88 -45.14
CA ILE A 102 5.70 -12.41 -44.93
C ILE A 102 5.03 -11.97 -46.26
N GLU A 103 5.81 -11.54 -47.27
CA GLU A 103 5.26 -11.07 -48.55
C GLU A 103 4.92 -12.17 -49.56
N LYS A 104 5.34 -13.43 -49.35
CA LYS A 104 5.31 -14.43 -50.44
C LYS A 104 4.12 -15.41 -50.46
N ASN A 105 3.12 -15.34 -49.59
CA ASN A 105 1.95 -16.24 -49.71
C ASN A 105 0.64 -15.64 -49.18
N TYR A 106 -0.06 -14.90 -50.03
CA TYR A 106 -1.48 -14.57 -49.89
C TYR A 106 -2.28 -15.39 -50.91
N CYS A 107 -2.82 -16.54 -50.47
CA CYS A 107 -4.10 -17.13 -50.93
C CYS A 107 -4.27 -18.57 -50.42
N ILE A 108 -4.46 -18.77 -49.11
CA ILE A 108 -5.39 -19.78 -48.57
C ILE A 108 -6.02 -19.15 -47.31
N LEU A 109 -7.32 -18.88 -47.42
CA LEU A 109 -8.15 -18.14 -46.49
C LEU A 109 -8.63 -18.98 -45.31
N SER A 110 -8.94 -18.26 -44.23
CA SER A 110 -9.95 -18.51 -43.19
C SER A 110 -9.65 -19.40 -41.98
N ASN A 111 -8.83 -20.45 -42.03
CA ASN A 111 -8.69 -21.34 -40.85
C ASN A 111 -7.52 -21.00 -39.90
N VAL A 112 -6.55 -20.18 -40.33
CA VAL A 112 -5.40 -19.78 -39.50
C VAL A 112 -5.67 -18.49 -38.73
N TRP A 113 -6.64 -17.68 -39.17
CA TRP A 113 -6.98 -16.41 -38.51
C TRP A 113 -7.62 -16.62 -37.14
N ASP A 114 -8.46 -17.65 -36.96
CA ASP A 114 -9.03 -18.00 -35.65
C ASP A 114 -8.01 -18.63 -34.71
N MET A 115 -7.03 -19.37 -35.24
CA MET A 115 -5.91 -19.90 -34.46
C MET A 115 -4.94 -18.79 -34.04
N ALA A 116 -4.66 -17.82 -34.93
CA ALA A 116 -3.85 -16.65 -34.64
C ALA A 116 -4.55 -15.70 -33.66
N ILE A 117 -5.87 -15.51 -33.75
CA ILE A 117 -6.65 -14.76 -32.76
C ILE A 117 -6.61 -15.46 -31.40
N ASN A 118 -6.71 -16.80 -31.33
CA ASN A 118 -6.63 -17.51 -30.06
C ASN A 118 -5.21 -17.49 -29.45
N ILE A 119 -4.16 -17.55 -30.27
CA ILE A 119 -2.77 -17.39 -29.82
C ILE A 119 -2.49 -15.95 -29.38
N VAL A 120 -3.03 -14.95 -30.08
CA VAL A 120 -2.91 -13.52 -29.71
C VAL A 120 -3.77 -13.19 -28.48
N LYS A 121 -4.96 -13.79 -28.30
CA LYS A 121 -5.77 -13.67 -27.08
C LYS A 121 -5.07 -14.32 -25.87
N ASN A 122 -4.49 -15.51 -26.04
CA ASN A 122 -3.73 -16.18 -24.98
C ASN A 122 -2.42 -15.46 -24.64
N ASN A 123 -1.78 -14.79 -25.60
CA ASN A 123 -0.58 -13.98 -25.37
C ASN A 123 -0.88 -12.52 -24.95
N LEU A 124 -2.07 -11.98 -25.23
CA LEU A 124 -2.54 -10.70 -24.64
C LEU A 124 -2.97 -10.89 -23.18
N GLY A 125 -3.46 -12.09 -22.81
CA GLY A 125 -3.68 -12.46 -21.42
C GLY A 125 -2.38 -12.53 -20.62
N SER A 126 -1.26 -12.94 -21.25
CA SER A 126 0.07 -12.90 -20.63
C SER A 126 0.67 -11.49 -20.64
N LEU A 127 0.55 -10.72 -21.74
CA LEU A 127 0.99 -9.32 -21.79
C LEU A 127 0.20 -8.41 -20.83
N GLY A 128 -1.09 -8.67 -20.62
CA GLY A 128 -1.91 -7.98 -19.63
C GLY A 128 -1.48 -8.25 -18.20
N LYS A 129 -1.03 -9.49 -17.91
CA LYS A 129 -0.38 -9.83 -16.63
C LYS A 129 0.98 -9.14 -16.48
N TYR A 130 1.78 -9.05 -17.54
CA TYR A 130 3.06 -8.33 -17.53
C TYR A 130 2.89 -6.81 -17.47
N LEU A 131 1.82 -6.24 -18.05
CA LEU A 131 1.48 -4.82 -17.97
C LEU A 131 0.85 -4.46 -16.62
N GLN A 132 0.05 -5.34 -16.00
CA GLN A 132 -0.39 -5.20 -14.60
C GLN A 132 0.79 -5.36 -13.63
N ALA A 133 1.71 -6.29 -13.88
CA ALA A 133 2.94 -6.45 -13.09
C ALA A 133 3.88 -5.25 -13.29
N ALA A 134 4.02 -4.73 -14.51
CA ALA A 134 4.83 -3.54 -14.80
C ALA A 134 4.19 -2.24 -14.30
N SER A 135 2.85 -2.15 -14.29
CA SER A 135 2.14 -1.04 -13.63
C SER A 135 2.25 -1.15 -12.12
N ALA A 136 2.20 -2.36 -11.54
CA ALA A 136 2.45 -2.58 -10.12
C ALA A 136 3.91 -2.25 -9.73
N LEU A 137 4.88 -2.62 -10.58
CA LEU A 137 6.30 -2.25 -10.42
C LEU A 137 6.53 -0.73 -10.56
N ARG A 138 5.83 -0.05 -11.48
CA ARG A 138 5.86 1.43 -11.58
C ARG A 138 5.13 2.12 -10.43
N TYR A 139 4.01 1.58 -9.96
CA TYR A 139 3.29 2.09 -8.77
C TYR A 139 4.12 1.90 -7.48
N CYS A 140 4.91 0.83 -7.40
CA CYS A 140 5.86 0.62 -6.31
C CYS A 140 6.95 1.71 -6.25
N THR A 141 7.25 2.38 -7.36
CA THR A 141 8.34 3.36 -7.44
C THR A 141 7.90 4.83 -7.34
N GLU A 142 6.63 5.18 -7.55
CA GLU A 142 6.26 6.59 -7.77
C GLU A 142 5.60 7.35 -6.60
N MET A 143 5.24 6.74 -5.46
CA MET A 143 4.53 7.51 -4.40
C MET A 143 4.76 7.12 -2.93
N SER A 144 5.77 6.31 -2.58
CA SER A 144 6.10 6.09 -1.16
C SER A 144 7.28 6.95 -0.73
N PRO A 145 7.23 7.64 0.43
CA PRO A 145 8.42 8.19 1.05
C PRO A 145 9.49 7.10 1.17
N THR A 146 10.73 7.41 0.80
CA THR A 146 11.85 6.49 1.01
C THR A 146 12.19 6.48 2.50
N TYR A 147 11.66 5.51 3.23
CA TYR A 147 11.98 5.28 4.64
C TYR A 147 13.37 4.66 4.79
N LYS A 148 14.07 5.01 5.87
CA LYS A 148 15.38 4.45 6.23
C LYS A 148 15.25 3.14 7.00
N THR A 149 14.19 3.01 7.79
CA THR A 149 13.99 1.92 8.76
C THR A 149 12.84 1.00 8.40
N LEU A 150 12.03 1.36 7.39
CA LEU A 150 10.88 0.59 6.92
C LEU A 150 11.03 0.31 5.42
N VAL A 151 10.45 -0.80 4.98
CA VAL A 151 10.27 -1.11 3.56
C VAL A 151 8.80 -1.33 3.29
N VAL A 152 8.24 -0.62 2.32
CA VAL A 152 6.84 -0.77 1.90
C VAL A 152 6.80 -1.43 0.54
N THR A 153 6.01 -2.49 0.40
CA THR A 153 5.83 -3.23 -0.86
C THR A 153 4.35 -3.55 -1.09
N ILE A 154 4.00 -3.91 -2.33
CA ILE A 154 2.62 -4.25 -2.71
C ILE A 154 2.64 -5.69 -3.25
N PRO A 155 2.58 -6.72 -2.38
CA PRO A 155 2.65 -8.11 -2.83
C PRO A 155 1.46 -8.53 -3.69
N LYS A 156 0.30 -7.90 -3.51
CA LYS A 156 -0.96 -8.16 -4.23
C LYS A 156 -1.74 -6.85 -4.40
N PRO A 157 -2.67 -6.76 -5.36
CA PRO A 157 -3.53 -5.58 -5.51
C PRO A 157 -4.21 -5.21 -4.18
N PHE A 158 -4.13 -3.93 -3.82
CA PHE A 158 -4.67 -3.34 -2.59
C PHE A 158 -4.10 -3.84 -1.25
N VAL A 159 -3.15 -4.77 -1.26
CA VAL A 159 -2.47 -5.26 -0.06
C VAL A 159 -1.10 -4.61 0.03
N TYR A 160 -0.91 -3.79 1.07
CA TYR A 160 0.37 -3.14 1.34
C TYR A 160 1.10 -3.87 2.45
N MET A 161 2.38 -4.18 2.27
CA MET A 161 3.22 -4.80 3.29
C MET A 161 4.24 -3.78 3.79
N VAL A 162 4.13 -3.42 5.06
CA VAL A 162 5.10 -2.62 5.81
C VAL A 162 6.02 -3.58 6.55
N LYS A 163 7.31 -3.54 6.24
CA LYS A 163 8.33 -4.39 6.84
C LYS A 163 9.29 -3.56 7.68
N LEU A 164 9.43 -3.89 8.96
CA LEU A 164 10.51 -3.38 9.82
C LEU A 164 11.85 -3.81 9.21
N ASN A 165 12.75 -2.87 8.94
CA ASN A 165 13.94 -3.12 8.13
C ASN A 165 15.22 -2.56 8.79
N ARG A 166 15.50 -3.03 10.01
CA ARG A 166 16.79 -2.88 10.68
C ARG A 166 17.28 -4.24 11.21
N PRO A 167 17.37 -5.29 10.37
CA PRO A 167 17.63 -6.65 10.81
C PRO A 167 18.95 -6.81 11.57
N GLU A 168 19.97 -6.01 11.24
CA GLU A 168 21.27 -5.95 11.91
C GLU A 168 21.21 -5.36 13.32
N LYS A 169 20.13 -4.65 13.64
CA LYS A 169 19.79 -4.13 14.98
C LYS A 169 18.57 -4.82 15.56
N LEU A 170 18.23 -6.03 15.06
CA LEU A 170 17.09 -6.82 15.54
C LEU A 170 15.76 -6.05 15.50
N ASN A 171 15.63 -5.11 14.54
CA ASN A 171 14.50 -4.21 14.40
C ASN A 171 14.15 -3.43 15.67
N ALA A 172 15.15 -3.08 16.49
CA ALA A 172 14.95 -2.19 17.63
C ALA A 172 14.40 -0.82 17.16
N MET A 173 13.58 -0.18 17.98
CA MET A 173 12.90 1.08 17.67
C MET A 173 13.79 2.27 18.03
N ASN A 174 14.47 2.84 17.03
CA ASN A 174 15.24 4.08 17.19
C ASN A 174 14.36 5.32 16.88
N PRO A 175 14.81 6.56 17.21
CA PRO A 175 14.04 7.78 16.99
C PRO A 175 13.52 7.95 15.55
N THR A 176 14.30 7.53 14.55
CA THR A 176 13.88 7.56 13.14
C THR A 176 12.71 6.61 12.89
N MET A 177 12.79 5.38 13.38
CA MET A 177 11.75 4.38 13.17
C MET A 177 10.43 4.78 13.82
N TRP A 178 10.44 5.35 15.03
CA TRP A 178 9.24 5.90 15.67
C TRP A 178 8.51 6.91 14.76
N LYS A 179 9.26 7.84 14.19
CA LYS A 179 8.72 8.87 13.28
C LYS A 179 8.22 8.28 11.96
N GLU A 180 9.07 7.49 11.28
CA GLU A 180 8.75 6.88 9.99
C GLU A 180 7.53 5.96 10.08
N PHE A 181 7.38 5.27 11.22
CA PHE A 181 6.24 4.38 11.46
C PHE A 181 4.92 5.17 11.53
N LYS A 182 4.89 6.29 12.26
CA LYS A 182 3.72 7.19 12.27
C LYS A 182 3.38 7.67 10.86
N GLU A 183 4.36 8.25 10.17
CA GLU A 183 4.21 8.80 8.82
C GLU A 183 3.73 7.75 7.80
N CYS A 184 4.21 6.51 7.92
CA CYS A 184 3.83 5.40 7.07
C CYS A 184 2.35 5.04 7.21
N PHE A 185 1.88 4.82 8.44
CA PHE A 185 0.49 4.45 8.67
C PHE A 185 -0.49 5.59 8.40
N GLU A 186 -0.12 6.84 8.70
CA GLU A 186 -0.91 8.01 8.30
C GLU A 186 -1.02 8.12 6.78
N GLY A 187 0.09 7.91 6.06
CA GLY A 187 0.12 7.90 4.59
C GLY A 187 -0.74 6.78 4.00
N LEU A 188 -0.63 5.55 4.51
CA LEU A 188 -1.45 4.41 4.07
C LEU A 188 -2.93 4.61 4.39
N SER A 189 -3.25 5.27 5.51
CA SER A 189 -4.63 5.62 5.85
C SER A 189 -5.27 6.55 4.83
N MET A 190 -4.49 7.42 4.17
CA MET A 190 -4.98 8.33 3.13
C MET A 190 -4.87 7.78 1.71
N ASN A 191 -4.25 6.61 1.53
CA ASN A 191 -4.04 6.01 0.22
C ASN A 191 -5.29 5.24 -0.24
N PRO A 192 -5.99 5.67 -1.30
CA PRO A 192 -7.20 5.01 -1.78
C PRO A 192 -6.93 3.66 -2.46
N ASP A 193 -5.67 3.40 -2.81
CA ASP A 193 -5.21 2.11 -3.33
C ASP A 193 -4.86 1.11 -2.23
N CYS A 194 -4.83 1.50 -0.95
CA CYS A 194 -4.59 0.57 0.15
C CYS A 194 -5.93 0.12 0.75
N ARG A 195 -6.17 -1.20 0.81
CA ARG A 195 -7.34 -1.75 1.52
C ARG A 195 -6.97 -2.48 2.80
N VAL A 196 -5.78 -3.07 2.85
CA VAL A 196 -5.29 -3.86 3.99
C VAL A 196 -3.78 -3.70 4.10
N VAL A 197 -3.29 -3.63 5.33
CA VAL A 197 -1.86 -3.57 5.63
C VAL A 197 -1.39 -4.85 6.29
N ILE A 198 -0.29 -5.42 5.82
CA ILE A 198 0.47 -6.47 6.49
C ILE A 198 1.67 -5.81 7.16
N LEU A 199 1.78 -5.93 8.48
CA LEU A 199 2.95 -5.49 9.25
C LEU A 199 3.84 -6.70 9.54
N SER A 200 5.07 -6.68 9.01
CA SER A 200 6.06 -7.75 9.13
C SER A 200 7.44 -7.18 9.48
N ALA A 201 8.44 -8.04 9.58
CA ALA A 201 9.81 -7.64 9.90
C ALA A 201 10.85 -8.39 9.06
N ALA A 202 12.02 -7.80 8.84
CA ALA A 202 13.16 -8.44 8.22
C ALA A 202 14.06 -9.12 9.28
N GLY A 203 14.81 -10.13 8.87
CA GLY A 203 15.82 -10.77 9.74
C GLY A 203 15.25 -11.82 10.69
N LYS A 204 15.97 -12.11 11.78
CA LYS A 204 15.70 -13.27 12.64
C LYS A 204 14.56 -13.08 13.64
N THR A 205 14.12 -11.84 13.85
CA THR A 205 13.20 -11.49 14.92
C THR A 205 12.28 -10.37 14.45
N PHE A 206 11.08 -10.32 15.01
CA PHE A 206 10.14 -9.25 14.73
C PHE A 206 10.65 -7.90 15.21
N CYS A 207 10.83 -7.73 16.53
CA CYS A 207 11.31 -6.48 17.13
C CYS A 207 11.92 -6.74 18.52
N ALA A 208 13.12 -6.22 18.78
CA ALA A 208 13.81 -6.33 20.05
C ALA A 208 13.42 -5.25 21.09
N GLY A 209 12.46 -4.37 20.77
CA GLY A 209 12.01 -3.30 21.66
C GLY A 209 12.72 -1.96 21.37
N ILE A 210 12.85 -1.11 22.39
CA ILE A 210 13.48 0.22 22.24
C ILE A 210 14.98 0.10 21.93
N ASP A 211 15.49 0.95 21.03
CA ASP A 211 16.92 1.02 20.73
C ASP A 211 17.69 1.72 21.85
N LEU A 212 18.73 1.07 22.39
CA LEU A 212 19.57 1.60 23.47
C LEU A 212 20.22 2.94 23.12
N GLN A 213 20.55 3.17 21.84
CA GLN A 213 21.10 4.46 21.41
C GLN A 213 20.04 5.57 21.58
N GLY A 214 18.78 5.29 21.26
CA GLY A 214 17.69 6.24 21.47
C GLY A 214 17.50 6.60 22.95
N VAL A 215 17.73 5.64 23.85
CA VAL A 215 17.71 5.88 25.31
C VAL A 215 18.88 6.77 25.73
N MET A 216 20.09 6.55 25.19
CA MET A 216 21.25 7.40 25.47
C MET A 216 21.02 8.85 24.99
N ASP A 217 20.50 9.02 23.77
CA ASP A 217 20.20 10.33 23.20
C ASP A 217 19.16 11.09 24.06
N MET A 218 18.15 10.37 24.57
CA MET A 218 17.18 10.93 25.52
C MET A 218 17.87 11.38 26.82
N GLY A 219 18.77 10.55 27.37
CA GLY A 219 19.54 10.90 28.57
C GLY A 219 20.37 12.18 28.41
N GLN A 220 21.00 12.35 27.24
CA GLN A 220 21.77 13.56 26.92
C GLN A 220 20.87 14.81 26.85
N SER A 221 19.74 14.74 26.15
CA SER A 221 18.80 15.85 26.06
C SER A 221 18.21 16.22 27.43
N LEU A 222 18.00 15.24 28.32
CA LEU A 222 17.56 15.50 29.69
C LEU A 222 18.63 16.19 30.55
N ALA A 223 19.91 15.98 30.26
CA ALA A 223 21.02 16.60 30.98
C ALA A 223 21.18 18.11 30.66
N GLU A 224 20.57 18.59 29.57
CA GLU A 224 20.53 20.02 29.20
C GLU A 224 19.58 20.84 30.10
N HIS A 225 18.83 20.17 30.98
CA HIS A 225 17.85 20.79 31.86
C HIS A 225 18.14 20.47 33.33
N GLU A 226 18.26 21.50 34.16
CA GLU A 226 18.69 21.36 35.56
C GLU A 226 17.59 20.86 36.51
N ASP A 227 16.31 21.13 36.20
CA ASP A 227 15.19 20.81 37.08
C ASP A 227 14.25 19.72 36.54
N ILE A 228 13.56 19.08 37.48
CA ILE A 228 12.63 17.97 37.20
C ILE A 228 11.44 18.42 36.33
N ALA A 229 10.93 19.64 36.47
CA ALA A 229 9.73 20.08 35.76
C ALA A 229 9.99 20.23 34.26
N ARG A 230 11.11 20.84 33.86
CA ARG A 230 11.50 20.99 32.45
C ARG A 230 11.82 19.63 31.81
N ARG A 231 12.56 18.77 32.53
CA ARG A 231 12.80 17.37 32.10
C ARG A 231 11.50 16.59 31.92
N SER A 232 10.55 16.76 32.83
CA SER A 232 9.24 16.10 32.75
C SER A 232 8.46 16.54 31.52
N LYS A 233 8.50 17.82 31.15
CA LYS A 233 7.86 18.33 29.93
C LYS A 233 8.45 17.73 28.65
N LEU A 234 9.77 17.56 28.62
CA LEU A 234 10.44 16.90 27.49
C LEU A 234 10.05 15.41 27.41
N ILE A 235 10.06 14.69 28.54
CA ILE A 235 9.67 13.28 28.60
C ILE A 235 8.22 13.10 28.19
N GLU A 236 7.29 13.91 28.71
CA GLU A 236 5.87 13.87 28.35
C GLU A 236 5.68 14.01 26.83
N SER A 237 6.37 14.98 26.22
CA SER A 237 6.32 15.17 24.76
C SER A 237 6.84 13.95 24.01
N LYS A 238 7.94 13.32 24.45
CA LYS A 238 8.49 12.13 23.81
C LYS A 238 7.60 10.90 23.96
N ILE A 239 7.03 10.69 25.14
CA ILE A 239 6.05 9.63 25.37
C ILE A 239 4.86 9.81 24.42
N LYS A 240 4.36 11.04 24.25
CA LYS A 240 3.27 11.33 23.30
C LYS A 240 3.65 11.06 21.84
N ASP A 241 4.86 11.45 21.43
CA ASP A 241 5.36 11.15 20.08
C ASP A 241 5.40 9.63 19.82
N TYR A 242 5.88 8.85 20.79
CA TYR A 242 5.96 7.39 20.67
C TYR A 242 4.60 6.68 20.78
N GLN A 243 3.70 7.18 21.63
CA GLN A 243 2.29 6.74 21.68
C GLN A 243 1.61 6.96 20.32
N ASP A 244 1.83 8.11 19.70
CA ASP A 244 1.26 8.45 18.41
C ASP A 244 1.74 7.52 17.29
N SER A 245 3.00 7.05 17.34
CA SER A 245 3.52 6.08 16.37
C SER A 245 2.68 4.81 16.28
N PHE A 246 2.33 4.20 17.41
CA PHE A 246 1.50 2.99 17.40
C PHE A 246 0.01 3.29 17.33
N THR A 247 -0.43 4.43 17.87
CA THR A 247 -1.82 4.88 17.71
C THR A 247 -2.18 5.13 16.25
N ALA A 248 -1.21 5.45 15.38
CA ALA A 248 -1.41 5.53 13.94
C ALA A 248 -1.90 4.21 13.32
N ILE A 249 -1.55 3.04 13.87
CA ILE A 249 -2.06 1.74 13.41
C ILE A 249 -3.57 1.62 13.67
N GLU A 250 -3.99 1.95 14.89
CA GLU A 250 -5.39 1.88 15.32
C GLU A 250 -6.24 2.91 14.58
N LYS A 251 -5.70 4.12 14.37
CA LYS A 251 -6.35 5.21 13.61
C LYS A 251 -6.36 4.98 12.10
N CYS A 252 -5.46 4.16 11.56
CA CYS A 252 -5.46 3.84 10.13
C CYS A 252 -6.81 3.22 9.75
N SER A 253 -7.49 3.77 8.76
CA SER A 253 -8.83 3.29 8.40
C SER A 253 -8.81 1.86 7.81
N LYS A 254 -7.64 1.38 7.38
CA LYS A 254 -7.44 0.05 6.80
C LYS A 254 -7.11 -0.98 7.89
N PRO A 255 -7.62 -2.22 7.82
CA PRO A 255 -7.20 -3.29 8.72
C PRO A 255 -5.70 -3.57 8.62
N VAL A 256 -5.08 -3.87 9.76
CA VAL A 256 -3.65 -4.16 9.90
C VAL A 256 -3.47 -5.55 10.50
N ILE A 257 -2.78 -6.41 9.76
CA ILE A 257 -2.43 -7.78 10.16
C ILE A 257 -0.96 -7.77 10.58
N ALA A 258 -0.68 -7.96 11.87
CA ALA A 258 0.67 -8.17 12.37
C ALA A 258 1.08 -9.63 12.16
N VAL A 259 2.26 -9.82 11.57
CA VAL A 259 2.83 -11.10 11.17
C VAL A 259 4.16 -11.29 11.89
N ILE A 260 4.13 -12.04 12.99
CA ILE A 260 5.20 -12.07 13.98
C ILE A 260 6.02 -13.36 13.90
N HIS A 261 7.33 -13.24 13.72
CA HIS A 261 8.27 -14.34 13.87
C HIS A 261 9.37 -14.03 14.88
N GLY A 262 9.92 -15.08 15.51
CA GLY A 262 10.95 -14.92 16.52
C GLY A 262 10.50 -14.05 17.71
N ALA A 263 11.40 -13.22 18.24
CA ALA A 263 11.10 -12.40 19.39
C ALA A 263 10.34 -11.11 19.02
N CYS A 264 9.33 -10.80 19.83
CA CYS A 264 8.60 -9.54 19.85
C CYS A 264 8.59 -9.00 21.29
N ILE A 265 9.44 -8.03 21.57
CA ILE A 265 9.83 -7.62 22.93
C ILE A 265 9.55 -6.14 23.15
N GLY A 266 9.07 -5.77 24.34
CA GLY A 266 8.88 -4.38 24.79
C GLY A 266 8.02 -3.59 23.80
N ALA A 267 8.57 -2.52 23.21
CA ALA A 267 7.93 -1.74 22.14
C ALA A 267 7.29 -2.58 21.01
N GLY A 268 7.80 -3.79 20.73
CA GLY A 268 7.15 -4.73 19.82
C GLY A 268 5.75 -5.17 20.28
N MET A 269 5.56 -5.41 21.58
CA MET A 269 4.27 -5.70 22.20
C MET A 269 3.30 -4.53 22.08
N ASP A 270 3.75 -3.30 22.31
CA ASP A 270 2.91 -2.11 22.15
C ASP A 270 2.44 -1.97 20.70
N MET A 271 3.36 -2.20 19.76
CA MET A 271 3.13 -2.15 18.33
C MET A 271 2.05 -3.15 17.89
N ILE A 272 2.21 -4.44 18.21
CA ILE A 272 1.27 -5.48 17.74
C ILE A 272 -0.06 -5.47 18.51
N SER A 273 -0.08 -4.91 19.71
CA SER A 273 -1.32 -4.67 20.47
C SER A 273 -2.17 -3.55 19.85
N ALA A 274 -1.58 -2.70 19.00
CA ALA A 274 -2.33 -1.71 18.22
C ALA A 274 -2.81 -2.23 16.84
N ALA A 275 -2.39 -3.43 16.43
CA ALA A 275 -2.87 -4.08 15.20
C ALA A 275 -4.24 -4.74 15.39
N ASP A 276 -4.98 -4.93 14.29
CA ASP A 276 -6.32 -5.51 14.32
C ASP A 276 -6.27 -7.04 14.46
N ILE A 277 -5.38 -7.69 13.69
CA ILE A 277 -5.20 -9.15 13.64
C ILE A 277 -3.73 -9.48 13.91
N ARG A 278 -3.48 -10.57 14.65
CA ARG A 278 -2.13 -11.06 14.94
C ARG A 278 -2.00 -12.53 14.54
N TYR A 279 -0.99 -12.85 13.73
CA TYR A 279 -0.55 -14.21 13.43
C TYR A 279 0.91 -14.38 13.82
N ALA A 280 1.31 -15.56 14.26
CA ALA A 280 2.67 -15.81 14.66
C ALA A 280 3.24 -17.13 14.15
N SER A 281 4.55 -17.22 14.00
CA SER A 281 5.24 -18.49 13.79
C SER A 281 5.32 -19.29 15.10
N SER A 282 5.46 -20.61 15.00
CA SER A 282 5.53 -21.52 16.14
C SER A 282 6.70 -21.23 17.09
N ASN A 283 7.81 -20.70 16.55
CA ASN A 283 8.99 -20.30 17.31
C ASN A 283 8.92 -18.85 17.82
N ALA A 284 7.81 -18.14 17.60
CA ALA A 284 7.67 -16.78 18.09
C ALA A 284 7.46 -16.76 19.61
N TYR A 285 7.92 -15.68 20.24
CA TYR A 285 7.56 -15.38 21.62
C TYR A 285 7.43 -13.88 21.82
N PHE A 286 6.59 -13.55 22.79
CA PHE A 286 6.20 -12.21 23.17
C PHE A 286 6.78 -11.89 24.55
N GLN A 287 7.06 -10.62 24.84
CA GLN A 287 7.58 -10.24 26.15
C GLN A 287 7.29 -8.76 26.45
N ILE A 288 6.56 -8.48 27.52
CA ILE A 288 6.40 -7.14 28.08
C ILE A 288 7.62 -6.91 28.98
N LYS A 289 8.62 -6.19 28.48
CA LYS A 289 10.00 -6.20 29.04
C LYS A 289 10.33 -4.99 29.91
N GLU A 290 9.44 -4.01 29.92
CA GLU A 290 9.65 -2.68 30.51
C GLU A 290 10.00 -2.73 31.99
N LEU A 291 9.42 -3.66 32.75
CA LEU A 291 9.69 -3.78 34.19
C LEU A 291 11.15 -4.21 34.48
N ASP A 292 11.76 -5.02 33.61
CA ASP A 292 13.16 -5.43 33.76
C ASP A 292 14.15 -4.28 33.48
N ILE A 293 13.69 -3.19 32.85
CA ILE A 293 14.46 -1.96 32.66
C ILE A 293 14.01 -0.84 33.61
N GLY A 294 13.18 -1.17 34.62
CA GLY A 294 12.77 -0.25 35.68
C GLY A 294 11.69 0.76 35.27
N MET A 295 10.87 0.46 34.26
CA MET A 295 9.78 1.35 33.84
C MET A 295 8.46 0.59 33.63
N ALA A 296 7.34 1.28 33.79
CA ALA A 296 6.05 0.78 33.32
C ALA A 296 5.93 1.04 31.81
N ALA A 297 5.35 0.11 31.06
CA ALA A 297 5.09 0.32 29.63
C ALA A 297 4.11 1.49 29.42
N ASP A 298 4.52 2.48 28.65
CA ASP A 298 3.85 3.77 28.52
C ASP A 298 3.43 4.13 27.09
N VAL A 299 3.70 3.26 26.10
CA VAL A 299 3.35 3.49 24.68
C VAL A 299 2.20 2.63 24.14
N GLY A 300 1.56 1.81 24.99
CA GLY A 300 0.24 1.25 24.69
C GLY A 300 -0.08 -0.13 25.25
N THR A 301 0.91 -0.93 25.64
CA THR A 301 0.69 -2.31 26.09
C THR A 301 -0.30 -2.35 27.25
N LEU A 302 -0.10 -1.53 28.29
CA LEU A 302 -0.96 -1.51 29.47
C LEU A 302 -2.39 -1.02 29.18
N GLN A 303 -2.60 -0.35 28.04
CA GLN A 303 -3.90 0.20 27.64
C GLN A 303 -4.65 -0.70 26.66
N ARG A 304 -3.93 -1.44 25.80
CA ARG A 304 -4.50 -2.25 24.72
C ARG A 304 -4.49 -3.74 25.02
N PHE A 305 -3.40 -4.28 25.55
CA PHE A 305 -3.24 -5.72 25.79
C PHE A 305 -4.35 -6.32 26.68
N PRO A 306 -4.76 -5.67 27.80
CA PRO A 306 -5.87 -6.16 28.63
C PRO A 306 -7.24 -6.14 27.94
N LYS A 307 -7.39 -5.40 26.83
CA LYS A 307 -8.62 -5.36 26.03
C LYS A 307 -8.65 -6.41 24.91
N ILE A 308 -7.54 -7.14 24.73
CA ILE A 308 -7.37 -8.17 23.71
C ILE A 308 -7.43 -9.55 24.34
N VAL A 309 -6.72 -9.74 25.45
CA VAL A 309 -6.65 -11.01 26.18
C VAL A 309 -7.73 -11.04 27.27
N GLY A 310 -8.51 -12.12 27.32
CA GLY A 310 -9.63 -12.22 28.27
C GLY A 310 -9.24 -12.47 29.74
N SER A 311 -8.01 -12.91 30.01
CA SER A 311 -7.54 -13.24 31.36
C SER A 311 -6.73 -12.10 31.99
N ASP A 312 -7.35 -11.33 32.88
CA ASP A 312 -6.66 -10.27 33.65
C ASP A 312 -5.51 -10.83 34.52
N SER A 313 -5.67 -12.04 35.07
CA SER A 313 -4.62 -12.69 35.86
C SER A 313 -3.37 -12.96 35.03
N LEU A 314 -3.54 -13.48 33.80
CA LEU A 314 -2.43 -13.71 32.88
C LEU A 314 -1.77 -12.39 32.48
N VAL A 315 -2.56 -11.36 32.18
CA VAL A 315 -2.04 -10.01 31.86
C VAL A 315 -1.13 -9.50 32.98
N ARG A 316 -1.59 -9.55 34.24
CA ARG A 316 -0.80 -9.12 35.40
C ARG A 316 0.47 -9.93 35.58
N GLU A 317 0.39 -11.24 35.42
CA GLU A 317 1.56 -12.11 35.49
C GLU A 317 2.61 -11.73 34.43
N LEU A 318 2.19 -11.60 33.17
CA LEU A 318 3.09 -11.24 32.06
C LEU A 318 3.72 -9.87 32.26
N VAL A 319 2.95 -8.89 32.75
CA VAL A 319 3.48 -7.55 33.07
C VAL A 319 4.47 -7.63 34.22
N TYR A 320 4.08 -8.17 35.38
CA TYR A 320 4.87 -8.11 36.62
C TYR A 320 6.11 -8.99 36.61
N THR A 321 6.10 -10.08 35.84
CA THR A 321 7.24 -11.00 35.76
C THR A 321 8.14 -10.75 34.57
N ALA A 322 7.68 -9.97 33.59
CA ALA A 322 8.33 -9.78 32.29
C ALA A 322 8.75 -11.12 31.62
N ARG A 323 8.07 -12.24 31.93
CA ARG A 323 8.45 -13.54 31.40
C ARG A 323 8.20 -13.62 29.89
N LYS A 324 8.86 -14.58 29.23
CA LYS A 324 8.52 -14.91 27.85
C LYS A 324 7.12 -15.52 27.80
N TYR A 325 6.41 -15.15 26.74
CA TYR A 325 5.05 -15.59 26.43
C TYR A 325 5.07 -16.30 25.07
N PRO A 326 5.22 -17.63 25.04
CA PRO A 326 5.37 -18.39 23.79
C PRO A 326 4.12 -18.34 22.90
N ALA A 327 4.30 -18.50 21.58
CA ALA A 327 3.19 -18.46 20.61
C ALA A 327 2.04 -19.44 20.93
N ALA A 328 2.34 -20.62 21.46
CA ALA A 328 1.31 -21.59 21.83
C ALA A 328 0.39 -21.07 22.95
N GLU A 329 0.98 -20.47 23.99
CA GLU A 329 0.23 -19.85 25.09
C GLU A 329 -0.54 -18.60 24.62
N ALA A 330 0.07 -17.83 23.71
CA ALA A 330 -0.56 -16.67 23.09
C ALA A 330 -1.75 -17.03 22.19
N LEU A 331 -1.75 -18.22 21.60
CA LEU A 331 -2.90 -18.74 20.85
C LEU A 331 -4.03 -19.14 21.79
N GLU A 332 -3.70 -19.87 22.87
CA GLU A 332 -4.67 -20.36 23.86
C GLU A 332 -5.45 -19.23 24.55
N SER A 333 -4.76 -18.14 24.88
CA SER A 333 -5.36 -16.98 25.54
C SER A 333 -6.14 -16.04 24.61
N GLY A 334 -6.08 -16.27 23.29
CA GLY A 334 -6.67 -15.41 22.26
C GLY A 334 -5.86 -14.17 21.88
N PHE A 335 -4.58 -14.05 22.30
CA PHE A 335 -3.74 -12.94 21.87
C PHE A 335 -3.42 -12.99 20.38
N ILE A 336 -3.10 -14.17 19.84
CA ILE A 336 -2.94 -14.39 18.40
C ILE A 336 -4.09 -15.23 17.85
N SER A 337 -4.49 -14.98 16.61
CA SER A 337 -5.58 -15.72 15.97
C SER A 337 -5.13 -16.99 15.28
N ARG A 338 -3.84 -17.09 14.89
CA ARG A 338 -3.26 -18.27 14.23
C ARG A 338 -1.78 -18.39 14.58
N MET A 339 -1.36 -19.65 14.75
CA MET A 339 0.05 -20.05 14.85
C MET A 339 0.39 -20.95 13.65
N LEU A 340 1.50 -20.66 12.97
CA LEU A 340 1.94 -21.36 11.77
C LEU A 340 3.37 -21.88 11.94
N ASP A 341 3.75 -22.93 11.22
CA ASP A 341 5.01 -23.64 11.51
C ASP A 341 6.26 -22.78 11.28
N ASN A 342 6.28 -22.00 10.20
CA ASN A 342 7.44 -21.20 9.79
C ASN A 342 7.03 -19.88 9.11
N GLU A 343 8.01 -19.00 8.89
CA GLU A 343 7.82 -17.65 8.32
C GLU A 343 7.16 -17.67 6.93
N GLU A 344 7.49 -18.64 6.08
CA GLU A 344 6.90 -18.76 4.73
C GLU A 344 5.41 -19.09 4.82
N SER A 345 5.05 -20.14 5.56
CA SER A 345 3.64 -20.53 5.78
C SER A 345 2.83 -19.41 6.44
N LEU A 346 3.46 -18.70 7.39
CA LEU A 346 2.90 -17.55 8.07
C LEU A 346 2.62 -16.40 7.10
N LEU A 347 3.58 -16.04 6.25
CA LEU A 347 3.42 -14.97 5.27
C LEU A 347 2.38 -15.32 4.21
N ASN A 348 2.42 -16.54 3.67
CA ASN A 348 1.46 -17.02 2.67
C ASN A 348 0.03 -16.95 3.21
N LYS A 349 -0.20 -17.42 4.45
CA LYS A 349 -1.53 -17.34 5.07
C LYS A 349 -1.97 -15.90 5.33
N SER A 350 -1.04 -15.03 5.71
CA SER A 350 -1.33 -13.61 5.93
C SER A 350 -1.74 -12.89 4.65
N ILE A 351 -1.06 -13.19 3.53
CA ILE A 351 -1.39 -12.65 2.21
C ILE A 351 -2.77 -13.16 1.76
N GLU A 352 -3.06 -14.46 1.92
CA GLU A 352 -4.36 -15.03 1.57
C GLU A 352 -5.51 -14.31 2.30
N VAL A 353 -5.37 -14.10 3.62
CA VAL A 353 -6.37 -13.38 4.41
C VAL A 353 -6.46 -11.91 4.01
N ALA A 354 -5.32 -11.26 3.73
CA ALA A 354 -5.32 -9.88 3.27
C ALA A 354 -6.00 -9.72 1.90
N GLU A 355 -5.81 -10.68 0.98
CA GLU A 355 -6.51 -10.71 -0.31
C GLU A 355 -8.02 -10.86 -0.14
N ASP A 356 -8.48 -11.74 0.77
CA ASP A 356 -9.91 -11.89 1.04
C ASP A 356 -10.53 -10.60 1.60
N ILE A 357 -9.85 -9.94 2.55
CA ILE A 357 -10.31 -8.65 3.10
C ILE A 357 -10.29 -7.57 1.99
N ALA A 358 -9.24 -7.52 1.17
CA ALA A 358 -9.11 -6.56 0.09
C ALA A 358 -10.16 -6.76 -1.02
N SER A 359 -10.73 -7.97 -1.13
CA SER A 359 -11.82 -8.29 -2.05
C SER A 359 -13.18 -7.74 -1.60
N LYS A 360 -13.32 -7.33 -0.32
CA LYS A 360 -14.59 -6.80 0.21
C LYS A 360 -14.73 -5.31 -0.11
N SER A 361 -15.93 -4.77 0.13
CA SER A 361 -16.19 -3.33 0.01
C SER A 361 -15.27 -2.56 0.96
N PRO A 362 -14.42 -1.63 0.47
CA PRO A 362 -13.59 -0.81 1.35
C PRO A 362 -14.45 0.10 2.23
N VAL A 363 -15.63 0.53 1.78
CA VAL A 363 -16.60 1.28 2.63
C VAL A 363 -16.99 0.43 3.83
N ALA A 364 -17.42 -0.81 3.61
CA ALA A 364 -17.87 -1.69 4.68
C ALA A 364 -16.73 -2.09 5.64
N VAL A 365 -15.54 -2.40 5.11
CA VAL A 365 -14.38 -2.80 5.92
C VAL A 365 -13.89 -1.65 6.80
N GLN A 366 -13.69 -0.45 6.23
CA GLN A 366 -13.23 0.71 6.99
C GLN A 366 -14.26 1.14 8.05
N GLY A 367 -15.56 1.13 7.70
CA GLY A 367 -16.66 1.39 8.65
C GLY A 367 -16.73 0.36 9.78
N SER A 368 -16.47 -0.91 9.47
CA SER A 368 -16.42 -1.99 10.47
C SER A 368 -15.28 -1.79 11.47
N LYS A 369 -14.06 -1.51 10.99
CA LYS A 369 -12.91 -1.22 11.87
C LYS A 369 -13.20 -0.02 12.77
N MET A 370 -13.70 1.08 12.21
CA MET A 370 -14.07 2.29 12.96
C MET A 370 -15.08 1.96 14.07
N SER A 371 -16.12 1.18 13.74
CA SER A 371 -17.15 0.79 14.69
C SER A 371 -16.62 -0.10 15.80
N LEU A 372 -15.75 -1.07 15.48
CA LEU A 372 -15.15 -1.98 16.45
C LEU A 372 -14.24 -1.23 17.44
N VAL A 373 -13.40 -0.32 16.94
CA VAL A 373 -12.53 0.51 17.79
C VAL A 373 -13.36 1.40 18.71
N TYR A 374 -14.40 2.07 18.18
CA TYR A 374 -15.28 2.89 19.00
C TYR A 374 -16.00 2.07 20.08
N SER A 375 -16.60 0.93 19.69
CA SER A 375 -17.40 0.11 20.60
C SER A 375 -16.58 -0.57 21.70
N ARG A 376 -15.27 -0.77 21.50
CA ARG A 376 -14.36 -1.27 22.53
C ARG A 376 -14.32 -0.36 23.77
N ASP A 377 -14.48 0.94 23.57
CA ASP A 377 -14.24 1.97 24.58
C ASP A 377 -15.52 2.70 25.03
N HIS A 378 -16.68 2.23 24.58
CA HIS A 378 -18.00 2.81 24.89
C HIS A 378 -18.99 1.72 25.30
N SER A 379 -20.14 2.12 25.87
CA SER A 379 -21.23 1.19 26.11
C SER A 379 -21.81 0.64 24.80
N VAL A 380 -22.51 -0.50 24.88
CA VAL A 380 -23.17 -1.11 23.72
C VAL A 380 -24.14 -0.13 23.05
N GLN A 381 -24.91 0.65 23.82
CA GLN A 381 -25.87 1.60 23.26
C GLN A 381 -25.18 2.75 22.50
N GLU A 382 -24.11 3.32 23.07
CA GLU A 382 -23.31 4.35 22.38
C GLU A 382 -22.69 3.81 21.09
N GLY A 383 -22.20 2.56 21.10
CA GLY A 383 -21.71 1.88 19.91
C GLY A 383 -22.77 1.69 18.82
N LEU A 384 -24.00 1.30 19.21
CA LEU A 384 -25.15 1.16 18.31
C LEU A 384 -25.56 2.51 17.68
N ASP A 385 -25.61 3.57 18.49
CA ASP A 385 -25.96 4.91 18.00
C ASP A 385 -24.88 5.47 17.06
N HIS A 386 -23.60 5.25 17.39
CA HIS A 386 -22.47 5.61 16.54
C HIS A 386 -22.53 4.94 15.16
N ILE A 387 -22.74 3.61 15.11
CA ILE A 387 -22.79 2.90 13.82
C ILE A 387 -24.05 3.23 13.02
N ALA A 388 -25.19 3.48 13.67
CA ALA A 388 -26.40 3.95 12.99
C ALA A 388 -26.17 5.31 12.31
N MET A 389 -25.49 6.24 13.01
CA MET A 389 -25.14 7.56 12.47
C MET A 389 -24.16 7.52 11.31
N HIS A 390 -23.27 6.53 11.27
CA HIS A 390 -22.38 6.30 10.13
C HIS A 390 -23.11 5.63 8.95
N ASN A 391 -23.84 4.54 9.21
CA ASN A 391 -24.48 3.74 8.17
C ASN A 391 -25.62 4.43 7.45
N LYS A 392 -26.28 5.43 8.06
CA LYS A 392 -27.29 6.25 7.34
C LYS A 392 -26.74 6.87 6.05
N ALA A 393 -25.44 7.16 6.00
CA ALA A 393 -24.74 7.64 4.81
C ALA A 393 -24.14 6.47 4.01
N MET A 394 -23.42 5.55 4.66
CA MET A 394 -22.66 4.50 3.96
C MET A 394 -23.53 3.45 3.26
N LEU A 395 -24.76 3.23 3.71
CA LEU A 395 -25.73 2.36 3.02
C LEU A 395 -26.22 2.94 1.68
N GLN A 396 -25.92 4.21 1.38
CA GLN A 396 -26.19 4.84 0.09
C GLN A 396 -25.04 4.65 -0.92
N SER A 397 -23.95 3.98 -0.54
CA SER A 397 -22.83 3.70 -1.42
C SER A 397 -23.20 2.70 -2.52
N GLU A 398 -22.60 2.87 -3.70
CA GLU A 398 -22.74 1.93 -4.81
C GLU A 398 -22.23 0.53 -4.44
N ASP A 399 -21.27 0.43 -3.53
CA ASP A 399 -20.75 -0.83 -3.00
C ASP A 399 -21.87 -1.70 -2.40
N PHE A 400 -22.75 -1.12 -1.58
CA PHE A 400 -23.86 -1.86 -0.97
C PHE A 400 -24.84 -2.39 -2.03
N LEU A 401 -25.27 -1.52 -2.96
CA LEU A 401 -26.19 -1.89 -4.03
C LEU A 401 -25.59 -2.96 -4.96
N ASN A 402 -24.32 -2.79 -5.36
CA ASN A 402 -23.63 -3.74 -6.24
C ASN A 402 -23.48 -5.12 -5.58
N ALA A 403 -23.13 -5.16 -4.28
CA ALA A 403 -23.02 -6.41 -3.54
C ALA A 403 -24.37 -7.10 -3.35
N ALA A 404 -25.41 -6.35 -2.99
CA ALA A 404 -26.76 -6.90 -2.83
C ALA A 404 -27.30 -7.49 -4.14
N MET A 405 -27.11 -6.78 -5.25
CA MET A 405 -27.53 -7.26 -6.58
C MET A 405 -26.74 -8.50 -7.02
N ALA A 406 -25.42 -8.52 -6.85
CA ALA A 406 -24.59 -9.68 -7.18
C ALA A 406 -25.03 -10.94 -6.42
N GLN A 407 -25.34 -10.81 -5.12
CA GLN A 407 -25.86 -11.92 -4.32
C GLN A 407 -27.26 -12.37 -4.77
N ALA A 408 -28.17 -11.43 -5.06
CA ALA A 408 -29.53 -11.74 -5.47
C ALA A 408 -29.59 -12.53 -6.79
N VAL A 409 -28.70 -12.20 -7.75
CA VAL A 409 -28.64 -12.88 -9.06
C VAL A 409 -27.65 -14.05 -9.10
N LYS A 410 -26.97 -14.36 -7.97
CA LYS A 410 -25.86 -15.33 -7.89
C LYS A 410 -24.79 -15.08 -8.96
N GLY A 411 -24.49 -13.81 -9.22
CA GLY A 411 -23.50 -13.36 -10.20
C GLY A 411 -22.08 -13.39 -9.66
N ASP A 412 -21.13 -12.98 -10.50
CA ASP A 412 -19.73 -12.82 -10.11
C ASP A 412 -19.59 -11.80 -8.96
N PRO A 413 -18.54 -11.92 -8.12
CA PRO A 413 -18.27 -10.95 -7.07
C PRO A 413 -18.12 -9.53 -7.64
N PRO A 414 -18.74 -8.51 -7.01
CA PRO A 414 -18.66 -7.14 -7.48
C PRO A 414 -17.23 -6.58 -7.36
N ILE A 415 -16.87 -5.69 -8.28
CA ILE A 415 -15.65 -4.90 -8.20
C ILE A 415 -16.01 -3.57 -7.53
N PHE A 416 -15.39 -3.30 -6.39
CA PHE A 416 -15.60 -2.06 -5.64
C PHE A 416 -14.60 -0.97 -6.05
N SER A 417 -15.04 0.28 -6.00
CA SER A 417 -14.19 1.45 -6.26
C SER A 417 -13.10 1.63 -5.20
N LYS A 418 -12.11 2.48 -5.49
CA LYS A 418 -11.09 2.89 -4.52
C LYS A 418 -11.68 3.84 -3.47
N LEU A 419 -11.18 3.79 -2.23
CA LEU A 419 -11.60 4.62 -1.08
C LEU A 419 -10.41 4.86 -0.15
#